data_AF-A0A381VH83-F1
#
_entry.id   AF-A0A381VH83-F1
#
_cell.length_a   1.000
_cell.length_b   1.000
_cell.length_c   1.000
_cell.angle_alpha   90.00
_cell.angle_beta   90.00
_cell.angle_gamma   90.00
#
_symmetry.space_group_name_H-M   'P 1'
#
loop_
_entity.id
_entity.type
_entity.pdbx_description
1 polymer ?
#
loop_
_entity_poly.entity_id
_entity_poly.type
_entity_poly.pdbx_seq_one_letter_code
_entity_poly.pdbx_strand_id
1 'polypeptide(L)'
;MNSLGLKTDHVKVLLYQFVTLLRGGEKVKMSTRKANFVTLDDLVDEVGTDVVRYFFIMRSMNTHLDFDLDLAADQSDKNPVFYLQYAHARICNIIKRAGESDFKIGESFDPFHLSHPEELNLLKYMVRFPEFMDLAFENLEPQNIANYLQELSTRFHKFYSQCRVITDDSDLSKARMGLVNAVKIVLGNGLKVLGISAPERM
;
A
#
# COMPACT_ATOMS: atom_id res chain seq x y z
N MET A 1 3.80 -13.59 36.25
CA MET A 1 5.19 -13.55 35.74
C MET A 1 6.04 -12.58 36.56
N ASN A 2 5.68 -11.30 36.69
CA ASN A 2 6.38 -10.36 37.58
C ASN A 2 6.42 -10.81 39.05
N SER A 3 5.30 -11.32 39.58
CA SER A 3 5.24 -11.89 40.93
C SER A 3 6.11 -13.14 41.13
N LEU A 4 6.62 -13.73 40.03
CA LEU A 4 7.54 -14.88 40.04
C LEU A 4 9.01 -14.43 39.80
N GLY A 5 9.29 -13.13 39.75
CA GLY A 5 10.63 -12.60 39.46
C GLY A 5 11.05 -12.71 37.99
N LEU A 6 10.13 -13.05 37.09
CA LEU A 6 10.41 -13.15 35.65
C LEU A 6 10.25 -11.78 34.99
N LYS A 7 11.19 -11.39 34.12
CA LYS A 7 11.12 -10.14 33.34
C LYS A 7 9.96 -10.20 32.34
N THR A 8 9.12 -9.17 32.29
CA THR A 8 8.00 -9.10 31.33
C THR A 8 8.05 -7.92 30.38
N ASP A 9 9.04 -7.04 30.47
CA ASP A 9 9.08 -5.77 29.71
C ASP A 9 9.13 -5.95 28.18
N HIS A 10 9.55 -7.13 27.73
CA HIS A 10 9.58 -7.53 26.33
C HIS A 10 8.23 -8.09 25.82
N VAL A 11 7.28 -8.35 26.72
CA VAL A 11 5.96 -8.89 26.38
C VAL A 11 5.03 -7.73 26.06
N LYS A 12 4.71 -7.58 24.77
CA LYS A 12 3.70 -6.64 24.28
C LYS A 12 2.44 -7.41 23.92
N VAL A 13 1.30 -7.02 24.49
CA VAL A 13 0.00 -7.63 24.21
C VAL A 13 -0.76 -6.71 23.26
N LEU A 14 -1.03 -7.20 22.06
CA LEU A 14 -1.80 -6.48 21.04
C LEU A 14 -3.21 -7.05 21.01
N LEU A 15 -4.21 -6.21 21.24
CA LEU A 15 -5.63 -6.61 21.29
C LEU A 15 -6.35 -6.00 20.09
N TYR A 16 -6.85 -6.86 19.21
CA TYR A 16 -7.69 -6.48 18.08
C TYR A 16 -9.18 -6.65 18.43
N GLN A 17 -10.01 -5.80 17.85
CA GLN A 17 -11.47 -5.93 17.93
C GLN A 17 -11.98 -7.07 17.06
N PHE A 18 -13.21 -7.53 17.36
CA PHE A 18 -13.90 -8.51 16.52
C PHE A 18 -14.18 -7.97 15.12
N VAL A 19 -14.10 -8.87 14.14
CA VAL A 19 -14.40 -8.63 12.73
C VAL A 19 -15.85 -8.98 12.44
N THR A 20 -16.53 -8.10 11.71
CA THR A 20 -17.85 -8.35 11.15
C THR A 20 -17.71 -8.54 9.65
N LEU A 21 -18.24 -9.64 9.10
CA LEU A 21 -18.33 -9.81 7.65
C LEU A 21 -19.60 -9.17 7.12
N LEU A 22 -19.48 -8.39 6.05
CA LEU A 22 -20.59 -7.77 5.34
C LEU A 22 -20.68 -8.32 3.91
N ARG A 23 -21.91 -8.53 3.43
CA ARG A 23 -22.21 -8.81 2.01
C ARG A 23 -23.51 -8.11 1.66
N GLY A 24 -23.53 -7.35 0.56
CA GLY A 24 -24.63 -6.47 0.20
C GLY A 24 -24.92 -5.39 1.24
N GLY A 25 -23.91 -5.00 2.04
CA GLY A 25 -24.07 -4.10 3.18
C GLY A 25 -24.74 -4.71 4.43
N GLU A 26 -25.09 -6.00 4.41
CA GLU A 26 -25.70 -6.70 5.53
C GLU A 26 -24.71 -7.64 6.23
N LYS A 27 -24.88 -7.80 7.55
CA LYS A 27 -24.04 -8.71 8.35
C LYS A 27 -24.30 -10.17 7.95
N VAL A 28 -23.24 -10.88 7.60
CA VAL A 28 -23.30 -12.31 7.34
C VAL A 28 -23.60 -13.05 8.65
N LYS A 29 -24.74 -13.76 8.71
CA LYS A 29 -25.14 -14.53 9.90
C LYS A 29 -24.30 -15.79 10.04
N MET A 30 -23.40 -15.80 11.01
CA MET A 30 -22.65 -17.00 11.38
C MET A 30 -23.39 -17.80 12.46
N SER A 31 -23.37 -19.14 12.36
CA SER A 31 -23.94 -20.05 13.34
C SER A 31 -23.05 -21.27 13.53
N THR A 32 -22.50 -21.43 14.73
CA THR A 32 -21.73 -22.61 15.14
C THR A 32 -22.60 -23.88 15.20
N ARG A 33 -23.89 -23.75 15.58
CA ARG A 33 -24.82 -24.88 15.66
C ARG A 33 -25.29 -25.41 14.29
N LYS A 34 -25.31 -24.55 13.27
CA LYS A 34 -25.69 -24.93 11.90
C LYS A 34 -24.49 -25.20 10.99
N ALA A 35 -23.28 -25.25 11.55
CA ALA A 35 -22.02 -25.35 10.81
C ALA A 35 -21.87 -24.29 9.70
N ASN A 36 -22.43 -23.10 9.91
CA ASN A 36 -22.43 -22.02 8.93
C ASN A 36 -21.53 -20.89 9.44
N PHE A 37 -20.21 -21.04 9.27
CA PHE A 37 -19.21 -20.02 9.60
C PHE A 37 -18.24 -19.89 8.42
N VAL A 38 -17.69 -18.70 8.23
CA VAL A 38 -16.70 -18.43 7.19
C VAL A 38 -15.33 -18.55 7.83
N THR A 39 -14.50 -19.44 7.31
CA THR A 39 -13.11 -19.59 7.76
C THR A 39 -12.20 -18.58 7.09
N LEU A 40 -10.99 -18.41 7.63
CA LEU A 40 -9.98 -17.62 6.97
C LEU A 40 -9.55 -18.25 5.64
N ASP A 41 -9.52 -19.59 5.56
CA ASP A 41 -9.23 -20.32 4.34
C ASP A 41 -10.28 -20.04 3.26
N ASP A 42 -11.57 -20.07 3.62
CA ASP A 42 -12.66 -19.71 2.69
C ASP A 42 -12.51 -18.27 2.15
N LEU A 43 -12.12 -17.31 3.01
CA LEU A 43 -11.86 -15.94 2.59
C LEU A 43 -10.67 -15.86 1.62
N VAL A 44 -9.58 -16.56 1.92
CA VAL A 44 -8.38 -16.57 1.07
C VAL A 44 -8.68 -17.21 -0.28
N ASP A 45 -9.46 -18.29 -0.31
CA ASP A 45 -9.88 -18.95 -1.54
C ASP A 45 -10.83 -18.07 -2.38
N GLU A 46 -11.68 -17.26 -1.73
CA GLU A 46 -12.64 -16.38 -2.41
C GLU A 46 -11.97 -15.12 -3.02
N VAL A 47 -11.13 -14.41 -2.25
CA VAL A 47 -10.63 -13.08 -2.66
C VAL A 47 -9.10 -12.98 -2.77
N GLY A 48 -8.38 -14.03 -2.40
CA GLY A 48 -6.91 -14.09 -2.45
C GLY A 48 -6.21 -13.54 -1.21
N THR A 49 -5.00 -14.03 -0.97
CA THR A 49 -4.21 -13.75 0.24
C THR A 49 -3.89 -12.27 0.44
N ASP A 50 -3.55 -11.55 -0.63
CA ASP A 50 -3.18 -10.13 -0.57
C ASP A 50 -4.36 -9.26 -0.12
N VAL A 51 -5.55 -9.52 -0.67
CA VAL A 51 -6.78 -8.81 -0.32
C VAL A 51 -7.13 -9.06 1.14
N VAL A 52 -7.20 -10.33 1.56
CA VAL A 52 -7.47 -10.68 2.95
C VAL A 52 -6.47 -9.95 3.86
N ARG A 53 -5.17 -10.12 3.63
CA ARG A 53 -4.12 -9.52 4.47
C ARG A 53 -4.25 -8.00 4.57
N TYR A 54 -4.44 -7.31 3.45
CA TYR A 54 -4.57 -5.86 3.45
C TYR A 54 -5.82 -5.39 4.21
N PHE A 55 -6.96 -6.05 4.02
CA PHE A 55 -8.21 -5.65 4.67
C PHE A 55 -8.15 -5.75 6.19
N PHE A 56 -7.42 -6.74 6.73
CA PHE A 56 -7.14 -6.82 8.16
C PHE A 56 -6.13 -5.75 8.64
N ILE A 57 -5.13 -5.42 7.83
CA ILE A 57 -4.09 -4.43 8.17
C ILE A 57 -4.61 -2.98 8.10
N MET A 58 -5.54 -2.67 7.18
CA MET A 58 -5.96 -1.28 6.93
C MET A 58 -6.84 -0.66 8.03
N ARG A 59 -7.11 -1.40 9.11
CA ARG A 59 -7.81 -0.92 10.32
C ARG A 59 -6.91 -0.99 11.54
N SER A 60 -7.09 -0.03 12.45
CA SER A 60 -6.33 -0.01 13.71
C SER A 60 -6.82 -1.13 14.62
N MET A 61 -5.92 -1.63 15.46
CA MET A 61 -6.20 -2.53 16.57
C MET A 61 -7.44 -2.15 17.41
N ASN A 62 -7.63 -0.84 17.63
CA ASN A 62 -8.69 -0.33 18.50
C ASN A 62 -10.04 -0.12 17.80
N THR A 63 -10.14 -0.41 16.51
CA THR A 63 -11.35 -0.18 15.71
C THR A 63 -11.99 -1.48 15.29
N HIS A 64 -13.34 -1.52 15.29
CA HIS A 64 -14.05 -2.62 14.65
C HIS A 64 -13.72 -2.67 13.16
N LEU A 65 -13.46 -3.88 12.66
CA LEU A 65 -13.27 -4.13 11.24
C LEU A 65 -14.56 -4.70 10.65
N ASP A 66 -15.20 -3.92 9.80
CA ASP A 66 -16.20 -4.42 8.87
C ASP A 66 -15.49 -4.85 7.59
N PHE A 67 -15.42 -6.16 7.38
CA PHE A 67 -14.85 -6.78 6.19
C PHE A 67 -15.95 -6.91 5.13
N ASP A 68 -15.95 -5.98 4.18
CA ASP A 68 -16.89 -5.97 3.06
C ASP A 68 -16.42 -6.97 1.97
N LEU A 69 -17.16 -8.06 1.81
CA LEU A 69 -16.85 -9.13 0.86
C LEU A 69 -17.00 -8.69 -0.59
N ASP A 70 -17.95 -7.78 -0.87
CA ASP A 70 -18.16 -7.29 -2.24
C ASP A 70 -17.01 -6.37 -2.64
N LEU A 71 -16.56 -5.50 -1.73
CA LEU A 71 -15.39 -4.66 -1.96
C LEU A 71 -14.10 -5.49 -2.07
N ALA A 72 -13.99 -6.56 -1.30
CA ALA A 72 -12.83 -7.46 -1.36
C ALA A 72 -12.76 -8.24 -2.68
N ALA A 73 -13.91 -8.64 -3.23
CA ALA A 73 -13.98 -9.32 -4.53
C ALA A 73 -13.85 -8.38 -5.74
N ASP A 74 -14.02 -7.06 -5.54
CA ASP A 74 -13.93 -6.05 -6.59
C ASP A 74 -12.48 -5.99 -7.14
N GLN A 75 -12.35 -6.04 -8.47
CA GLN A 75 -11.05 -6.01 -9.18
C GLN A 75 -10.77 -4.65 -9.85
N SER A 76 -11.49 -3.60 -9.45
CA SER A 76 -11.30 -2.23 -9.89
C SER A 76 -10.50 -1.41 -8.87
N ASP A 77 -10.34 -0.11 -9.15
CA ASP A 77 -9.67 0.86 -8.29
C ASP A 77 -10.41 1.13 -6.97
N LYS A 78 -11.65 0.66 -6.83
CA LYS A 78 -12.38 0.67 -5.55
C LYS A 78 -11.71 -0.23 -4.51
N ASN A 79 -11.17 -1.37 -4.94
CA ASN A 79 -10.45 -2.25 -4.03
C ASN A 79 -9.06 -1.67 -3.75
N PRO A 80 -8.75 -1.37 -2.48
CA PRO A 80 -7.51 -0.69 -2.13
C PRO A 80 -6.26 -1.51 -2.49
N VAL A 81 -6.35 -2.85 -2.57
CA VAL A 81 -5.22 -3.69 -2.99
C VAL A 81 -4.96 -3.54 -4.48
N PHE A 82 -6.01 -3.67 -5.30
CA PHE A 82 -5.91 -3.48 -6.74
C PHE A 82 -5.44 -2.08 -7.08
N TYR A 83 -5.86 -1.07 -6.33
CA TYR A 83 -5.37 0.31 -6.48
C TYR A 83 -3.84 0.41 -6.31
N LEU A 84 -3.29 -0.14 -5.22
CA LEU A 84 -1.84 -0.11 -4.95
C LEU A 84 -1.05 -0.92 -5.96
N GLN A 85 -1.53 -2.13 -6.27
CA GLN A 85 -0.87 -3.02 -7.20
C GLN A 85 -0.87 -2.41 -8.62
N TYR A 86 -1.96 -1.76 -9.02
CA TYR A 86 -2.07 -1.08 -10.29
C TYR A 86 -1.12 0.12 -10.36
N ALA A 87 -1.01 0.91 -9.28
CA ALA A 87 -0.03 1.99 -9.20
C ALA A 87 1.40 1.46 -9.41
N HIS A 88 1.77 0.36 -8.74
CA HIS A 88 3.08 -0.26 -8.89
C HIS A 88 3.33 -0.80 -10.32
N ALA A 89 2.36 -1.53 -10.89
CA ALA A 89 2.45 -2.06 -12.25
C ALA A 89 2.54 -0.94 -13.30
N ARG A 90 1.79 0.16 -13.12
CA ARG A 90 1.85 1.34 -13.98
C ARG A 90 3.23 1.99 -13.93
N ILE A 91 3.81 2.15 -12.74
CA ILE A 91 5.17 2.66 -12.56
C ILE A 91 6.18 1.78 -13.30
N CYS A 92 6.09 0.45 -13.14
CA CYS A 92 6.97 -0.49 -13.84
C CYS A 92 6.85 -0.35 -15.36
N ASN A 93 5.63 -0.19 -15.89
CA ASN A 93 5.40 0.01 -17.31
C ASN A 93 5.95 1.35 -17.84
N ILE A 94 5.84 2.44 -17.06
CA ILE A 94 6.43 3.74 -17.42
C ILE A 94 7.95 3.62 -17.55
N ILE A 95 8.59 3.02 -16.54
CA ILE A 95 10.04 2.81 -16.51
C ILE A 95 10.48 1.93 -17.69
N LYS A 96 9.75 0.85 -17.97
CA LYS A 96 10.05 -0.03 -19.11
C LYS A 96 9.99 0.70 -20.45
N ARG A 97 8.94 1.49 -20.70
CA ARG A 97 8.79 2.27 -21.94
C ARG A 97 9.87 3.34 -22.09
N ALA A 98 10.33 3.91 -20.98
CA ALA A 98 11.42 4.88 -20.98
C ALA A 98 12.79 4.23 -21.25
N GLY A 99 13.01 2.99 -20.81
CA GLY A 99 14.20 2.22 -21.13
C GLY A 99 14.33 1.82 -22.60
N GLU A 100 13.20 1.78 -23.33
CA GLU A 100 13.17 1.67 -24.80
C GLU A 100 13.41 3.04 -25.49
N SER A 101 13.44 4.14 -24.73
CA SER A 101 13.53 5.53 -25.18
C SER A 101 14.73 6.25 -24.53
N ASP A 102 15.96 5.90 -24.88
CA ASP A 102 17.24 6.57 -24.47
C ASP A 102 17.49 6.87 -22.97
N PHE A 103 16.60 6.54 -22.03
CA PHE A 103 16.77 6.84 -20.62
C PHE A 103 17.25 5.60 -19.85
N LYS A 104 18.52 5.62 -19.42
CA LYS A 104 19.09 4.56 -18.59
C LYS A 104 18.81 4.83 -17.11
N ILE A 105 18.18 3.87 -16.45
CA ILE A 105 17.97 3.85 -15.00
C ILE A 105 19.34 3.92 -14.31
N GLY A 106 19.55 4.92 -13.45
CA GLY A 106 20.81 5.13 -12.73
C GLY A 106 21.71 6.22 -13.32
N GLU A 107 21.31 6.88 -14.41
CA GLU A 107 21.95 8.14 -14.81
C GLU A 107 21.74 9.23 -13.77
N SER A 108 22.80 10.01 -13.52
CA SER A 108 22.68 11.24 -12.75
C SER A 108 21.75 12.20 -13.47
N PHE A 109 20.82 12.78 -12.73
CA PHE A 109 19.92 13.83 -13.20
C PHE A 109 19.97 15.00 -12.23
N ASP A 110 19.65 16.19 -12.72
CA ASP A 110 19.51 17.37 -11.87
C ASP A 110 18.07 17.45 -11.29
N PRO A 111 17.88 17.31 -9.97
CA PRO A 111 16.56 17.39 -9.35
C PRO A 111 15.95 18.80 -9.43
N PHE A 112 16.72 19.86 -9.74
CA PHE A 112 16.19 21.23 -9.85
C PHE A 112 15.20 21.42 -11.02
N HIS A 113 15.15 20.48 -11.97
CA HIS A 113 14.10 20.47 -13.00
C HIS A 113 12.71 20.12 -12.43
N LEU A 114 12.63 19.50 -11.24
CA LEU A 114 11.36 19.21 -10.56
C LEU A 114 10.84 20.45 -9.85
N SER A 115 9.97 21.19 -10.52
CA SER A 115 9.44 22.48 -10.06
C SER A 115 7.91 22.54 -10.05
N HIS A 116 7.22 21.57 -10.66
CA HIS A 116 5.77 21.55 -10.71
C HIS A 116 5.19 21.29 -9.31
N PRO A 117 4.09 21.96 -8.90
CA PRO A 117 3.51 21.79 -7.58
C PRO A 117 3.24 20.33 -7.18
N GLU A 118 2.76 19.50 -8.12
CA GLU A 118 2.50 18.07 -7.86
C GLU A 118 3.76 17.21 -7.75
N GLU A 119 4.87 17.58 -8.41
CA GLU A 119 6.17 16.92 -8.22
C GLU A 119 6.66 17.17 -6.79
N LEU A 120 6.62 18.44 -6.37
CA LEU A 120 7.03 18.85 -5.03
C LEU A 120 6.10 18.26 -3.95
N ASN A 121 4.80 18.15 -4.24
CA ASN A 121 3.84 17.53 -3.34
C ASN A 121 4.15 16.05 -3.11
N LEU A 122 4.43 15.31 -4.18
CA LEU A 122 4.80 13.90 -4.13
C LEU A 122 6.13 13.71 -3.39
N LEU A 123 7.16 14.49 -3.74
CA LEU A 123 8.48 14.45 -3.08
C LEU A 123 8.38 14.68 -1.56
N LYS A 124 7.66 15.74 -1.16
CA LYS A 124 7.48 16.06 0.27
C LYS A 124 6.80 14.93 1.03
N TYR A 125 5.87 14.22 0.40
CA TYR A 125 5.21 13.08 1.02
C TYR A 125 6.12 11.84 1.09
N MET A 126 6.92 11.61 0.03
CA MET A 126 7.88 10.50 -0.03
C MET A 126 8.96 10.58 1.03
N VAL A 127 9.50 11.78 1.29
CA VAL A 127 10.56 12.00 2.31
C VAL A 127 10.12 11.55 3.71
N ARG A 128 8.82 11.53 3.98
CA ARG A 128 8.26 11.13 5.27
C ARG A 128 8.14 9.62 5.46
N PHE A 129 8.43 8.81 4.44
CA PHE A 129 8.30 7.35 4.55
C PHE A 129 9.02 6.74 5.76
N PRO A 130 10.28 7.14 6.10
CA PRO A 130 10.95 6.65 7.30
C PRO A 130 10.17 6.97 8.59
N GLU A 131 9.57 8.16 8.70
CA GLU A 131 8.75 8.55 9.86
C GLU A 131 7.56 7.60 10.05
N PHE A 132 6.90 7.21 8.96
CA PHE A 132 5.78 6.25 9.00
C PHE A 132 6.23 4.84 9.35
N MET A 133 7.45 4.45 8.95
CA MET A 133 8.04 3.17 9.34
C MET A 133 8.38 3.14 10.83
N ASP A 134 8.99 4.20 11.36
CA ASP A 134 9.29 4.33 12.78
C ASP A 134 7.99 4.33 13.59
N LEU A 135 6.97 5.08 13.16
CA LEU A 135 5.67 5.10 13.82
C LEU A 135 4.99 3.73 13.86
N ALA A 136 5.07 2.97 12.76
CA ALA A 136 4.53 1.61 12.71
C ALA A 136 5.31 0.65 13.62
N PHE A 137 6.64 0.80 13.71
CA PHE A 137 7.50 0.00 14.59
C PHE A 137 7.26 0.31 16.07
N GLU A 138 7.21 1.58 16.45
CA GLU A 138 7.02 2.02 17.84
C GLU A 138 5.66 1.55 18.38
N ASN A 139 4.60 1.75 17.59
CA ASN A 139 3.24 1.44 17.98
C ASN A 139 2.80 0.01 17.67
N LEU A 140 3.62 -0.75 16.92
CA LEU A 140 3.27 -2.06 16.37
C LEU A 140 1.97 -2.03 15.55
N GLU A 141 1.76 -0.96 14.78
CA GLU A 141 0.54 -0.69 14.03
C GLU A 141 0.84 -0.58 12.52
N PRO A 142 0.72 -1.68 11.75
CA PRO A 142 1.02 -1.70 10.32
C PRO A 142 0.02 -0.90 9.48
N GLN A 143 -1.15 -0.55 10.04
CA GLN A 143 -2.13 0.32 9.39
C GLN A 143 -1.52 1.64 8.89
N ASN A 144 -0.58 2.20 9.66
CA ASN A 144 0.09 3.45 9.30
C ASN A 144 0.79 3.36 7.93
N ILE A 145 1.40 2.21 7.64
CA ILE A 145 2.04 1.94 6.35
C ILE A 145 0.98 1.77 5.26
N ALA A 146 -0.09 1.01 5.51
CA ALA A 146 -1.17 0.82 4.54
C ALA A 146 -1.78 2.16 4.09
N ASN A 147 -2.13 3.01 5.05
CA ASN A 147 -2.67 4.35 4.79
C ASN A 147 -1.66 5.24 4.03
N TYR A 148 -0.38 5.16 4.41
CA TYR A 148 0.67 5.88 3.71
C TYR A 148 0.76 5.50 2.23
N LEU A 149 0.71 4.20 1.91
CA LEU A 149 0.82 3.73 0.53
C LEU A 149 -0.39 4.12 -0.33
N GLN A 150 -1.60 4.15 0.25
CA GLN A 150 -2.80 4.64 -0.45
C GLN A 150 -2.66 6.11 -0.83
N GLU A 151 -2.23 6.93 0.11
CA GLU A 151 -2.02 8.36 -0.12
C GLU A 151 -0.86 8.62 -1.08
N LEU A 152 0.23 7.85 -0.98
CA LEU A 152 1.34 7.90 -1.94
C LEU A 152 0.86 7.59 -3.36
N SER A 153 0.06 6.53 -3.52
CA SER A 153 -0.49 6.13 -4.82
C SER A 153 -1.42 7.20 -5.39
N THR A 154 -2.27 7.79 -4.55
CA THR A 154 -3.13 8.92 -4.93
C THR A 154 -2.32 10.12 -5.43
N ARG A 155 -1.26 10.50 -4.70
CA ARG A 155 -0.36 11.59 -5.11
C ARG A 155 0.40 11.27 -6.37
N PHE A 156 0.85 10.03 -6.54
CA PHE A 156 1.49 9.58 -7.77
C PHE A 156 0.54 9.71 -8.97
N HIS A 157 -0.72 9.28 -8.86
CA HIS A 157 -1.70 9.43 -9.93
C HIS A 157 -1.99 10.89 -10.28
N LYS A 158 -2.02 11.77 -9.27
CA LYS A 158 -2.18 13.21 -9.48
C LYS A 158 -0.95 13.82 -10.19
N PHE A 159 0.26 13.48 -9.76
CA PHE A 159 1.50 13.84 -10.47
C PHE A 159 1.45 13.35 -11.92
N TYR A 160 1.13 12.08 -12.15
CA TYR A 160 1.15 11.49 -13.49
C TYR A 160 0.10 12.09 -14.44
N SER A 161 -1.06 12.51 -13.90
CA SER A 161 -2.11 13.14 -14.73
C SER A 161 -1.76 14.58 -15.12
N GLN A 162 -0.97 15.30 -14.32
CA GLN A 162 -0.60 16.69 -14.56
C GLN A 162 0.78 16.87 -15.21
N CYS A 163 1.70 15.93 -14.96
CA CYS A 163 3.09 16.02 -15.38
C CYS A 163 3.42 14.86 -16.31
N ARG A 164 3.59 15.15 -17.61
CA ARG A 164 4.04 14.16 -18.58
C ARG A 164 5.48 13.75 -18.25
N VAL A 165 5.72 12.45 -18.04
CA VAL A 165 7.04 11.95 -17.62
C VAL A 165 8.07 11.99 -18.74
N ILE A 166 7.70 11.61 -19.96
CA ILE A 166 8.57 11.64 -21.15
C ILE A 166 8.15 12.82 -22.03
N THR A 167 8.99 13.84 -22.12
CA THR A 167 8.77 15.08 -22.86
C THR A 167 9.90 15.35 -23.87
N ASP A 168 9.77 16.43 -24.64
CA ASP A 168 10.84 16.87 -25.57
C ASP A 168 12.05 17.46 -24.83
N ASP A 169 11.86 17.91 -23.58
CA ASP A 169 12.94 18.26 -22.66
C ASP A 169 13.53 16.98 -22.03
N SER A 170 14.78 16.68 -22.39
CA SER A 170 15.48 15.50 -21.91
C SER A 170 15.75 15.58 -20.40
N ASP A 171 16.27 16.71 -19.92
CA ASP A 171 16.69 16.87 -18.52
C ASP A 171 15.50 16.79 -17.56
N LEU A 172 14.37 17.41 -17.94
CA LEU A 172 13.12 17.28 -17.19
C LEU A 172 12.61 15.83 -17.19
N SER A 173 12.69 15.14 -18.33
CA SER A 173 12.30 13.72 -18.42
C SER A 173 13.18 12.85 -17.52
N LYS A 174 14.49 13.14 -17.45
CA LYS A 174 15.43 12.45 -16.56
C LYS A 174 15.06 12.63 -15.10
N ALA A 175 14.78 13.86 -14.70
CA ALA A 175 14.41 14.18 -13.32
C ALA A 175 13.07 13.53 -12.92
N ARG A 176 12.06 13.58 -13.79
CA ARG A 176 10.75 12.92 -13.57
C ARG A 176 10.88 11.41 -13.51
N MET A 177 11.75 10.80 -14.32
CA MET A 177 12.00 9.36 -14.25
C MET A 177 12.68 8.97 -12.94
N GLY A 178 13.62 9.79 -12.46
CA GLY A 178 14.19 9.64 -11.12
C GLY A 178 13.12 9.61 -10.03
N LEU A 179 12.17 10.55 -10.08
CA LEU A 179 11.02 10.61 -9.16
C LEU A 179 10.15 9.35 -9.28
N VAL A 180 9.76 8.94 -10.48
CA VAL A 180 8.96 7.72 -10.73
C VAL A 180 9.65 6.47 -10.17
N ASN A 181 10.97 6.33 -10.37
CA ASN A 181 11.74 5.23 -9.85
C ASN A 181 11.81 5.25 -8.30
N ALA A 182 11.96 6.43 -7.70
CA ALA A 182 11.90 6.57 -6.25
C ALA A 182 10.54 6.15 -5.69
N VAL A 183 9.42 6.47 -6.37
CA VAL A 183 8.08 6.01 -5.98
C VAL A 183 8.00 4.48 -6.07
N LYS A 184 8.55 3.86 -7.13
CA LYS A 184 8.62 2.39 -7.27
C LYS A 184 9.24 1.76 -6.02
N ILE A 185 10.39 2.29 -5.60
CA ILE A 185 11.14 1.77 -4.46
C ILE A 185 10.34 1.90 -3.16
N VAL A 186 9.78 3.08 -2.89
CA VAL A 186 8.99 3.32 -1.66
C VAL A 186 7.76 2.42 -1.63
N LEU A 187 7.00 2.37 -2.73
CA LEU A 187 5.79 1.55 -2.83
C LEU A 187 6.10 0.06 -2.70
N GLY A 188 7.12 -0.43 -3.40
CA GLY A 188 7.57 -1.82 -3.32
C GLY A 188 8.08 -2.21 -1.93
N ASN A 189 8.84 -1.33 -1.26
CA ASN A 189 9.30 -1.56 0.11
C ASN A 189 8.12 -1.63 1.09
N GLY A 190 7.17 -0.69 0.99
CA GLY A 190 5.98 -0.68 1.85
C GLY A 190 5.11 -1.93 1.65
N LEU A 191 4.81 -2.28 0.40
CA LEU A 191 4.05 -3.50 0.09
C LEU A 191 4.73 -4.76 0.62
N LYS A 192 6.06 -4.85 0.49
CA LYS A 192 6.86 -5.96 1.04
C LYS A 192 6.76 -6.06 2.56
N VAL A 193 6.81 -4.93 3.27
CA VAL A 193 6.64 -4.90 4.74
C VAL A 193 5.24 -5.39 5.13
N LEU A 194 4.21 -4.99 4.38
CA LEU A 194 2.84 -5.47 4.59
C LEU A 194 2.61 -6.91 4.14
N GLY A 195 3.60 -7.54 3.49
CA GLY A 195 3.47 -8.89 2.93
C GLY A 195 2.50 -8.96 1.76
N ILE A 196 2.38 -7.91 0.96
CA ILE A 196 1.49 -7.83 -0.20
C ILE A 196 2.33 -7.85 -1.47
N SER A 197 1.84 -8.53 -2.51
CA SER A 197 2.54 -8.59 -3.79
C SER A 197 2.59 -7.22 -4.46
N ALA A 198 3.73 -6.93 -5.09
CA ALA A 198 3.95 -5.73 -5.90
C ALA A 198 4.14 -6.15 -7.37
N PRO A 199 3.06 -6.47 -8.10
CA PRO A 199 3.16 -6.98 -9.46
C PRO A 199 3.78 -5.92 -10.39
N GLU A 200 4.63 -6.36 -11.32
CA GLU A 200 5.17 -5.46 -12.35
C GLU A 200 4.20 -5.26 -13.53
N ARG A 201 3.15 -6.08 -13.61
CA ARG A 201 2.10 -6.06 -14.63
C ARG A 201 0.76 -6.50 -14.01
N MET A 202 -0.32 -5.83 -14.38
CA MET A 202 -1.71 -6.17 -14.07
C MET A 202 -2.55 -6.01 -15.34
#